data_AF-A0A960W6P3-F1
#
_entry.id   AF-A0A960W6P3-F1
#
_cell.length_a   1.000
_cell.length_b   1.000
_cell.length_c   1.000
_cell.angle_alpha   90.00
_cell.angle_beta   90.00
_cell.angle_gamma   90.00
#
_symmetry.space_group_name_H-M   'P 1'
#
loop_
_entity.id
_entity.type
_entity.pdbx_description
1 polymer ?
#
loop_
_entity_poly.entity_id
_entity_poly.type
_entity_poly.pdbx_seq_one_letter_code
_entity_poly.pdbx_strand_id
1 'polypeptide(L)'
;MDSEDFQHRGRIQAQGDGLEESVSWSQDLPITAKDSLKLLEELKNKIPKHELKRRKQAFDKAEKFVLRVEENNGVDAPVSKTFKIKDTKDVRVDIEVIKGKAFISSIIIIFVSISLWIYLS
;
A
#
# COMPACT_ATOMS: atom_id res chain seq x y z
N MET A 1 -12.70 15.90 20.45
CA MET A 1 -11.54 15.04 20.17
C MET A 1 -11.44 15.04 18.67
N ASP A 2 -10.67 15.98 18.14
CA ASP A 2 -10.52 16.16 16.70
C ASP A 2 -9.83 14.90 16.18
N SER A 3 -10.55 14.08 15.42
CA SER A 3 -9.92 12.98 14.71
C SER A 3 -8.92 13.62 13.76
N GLU A 4 -7.63 13.37 13.95
CA GLU A 4 -6.59 13.80 13.02
C GLU A 4 -7.00 13.33 11.61
N ASP A 5 -7.44 14.27 10.77
CA ASP A 5 -7.86 13.97 9.41
C ASP A 5 -6.63 13.86 8.53
N PHE A 6 -5.91 12.75 8.70
CA PHE A 6 -4.78 12.41 7.87
C PHE A 6 -5.15 12.45 6.39
N GLN A 7 -4.36 13.16 5.60
CA GLN A 7 -4.65 13.43 4.19
C GLN A 7 -4.43 12.20 3.30
N HIS A 8 -3.63 11.22 3.75
CA HIS A 8 -3.25 10.05 2.96
C HIS A 8 -3.58 8.77 3.70
N ARG A 9 -4.50 7.96 3.14
CA ARG A 9 -5.02 6.76 3.80
C ARG A 9 -5.21 5.61 2.83
N GLY A 10 -5.03 4.40 3.34
CA GLY A 10 -5.33 3.18 2.59
C GLY A 10 -4.99 1.92 3.38
N ARG A 11 -5.11 0.77 2.71
CA ARG A 11 -4.79 -0.53 3.30
C ARG A 11 -4.38 -1.57 2.26
N ILE A 12 -3.66 -2.57 2.73
CA ILE A 12 -3.29 -3.77 1.99
C ILE A 12 -3.90 -4.96 2.72
N GLN A 13 -4.54 -5.87 1.98
CA GLN A 13 -5.32 -6.95 2.58
C GLN A 13 -5.02 -8.30 1.93
N ALA A 14 -5.11 -9.37 2.72
CA ALA A 14 -5.17 -10.75 2.24
C ALA A 14 -6.51 -11.33 2.67
N GLN A 15 -7.33 -11.73 1.70
CA GLN A 15 -8.70 -12.17 1.94
C GLN A 15 -9.00 -13.50 1.24
N GLY A 16 -10.04 -14.18 1.73
CA GLY A 16 -10.67 -15.36 1.13
C GLY A 16 -10.26 -16.67 1.79
N ASP A 17 -11.14 -17.67 1.65
CA ASP A 17 -11.01 -19.01 2.25
C ASP A 17 -10.81 -19.00 3.78
N GLY A 18 -11.59 -18.15 4.46
CA GLY A 18 -11.57 -18.02 5.93
C GLY A 18 -10.44 -17.15 6.49
N LEU A 19 -9.54 -16.63 5.66
CA LEU A 19 -8.50 -15.67 6.06
C LEU A 19 -8.94 -14.23 5.75
N GLU A 20 -8.84 -13.34 6.74
CA GLU A 20 -9.00 -11.89 6.57
C GLU A 20 -7.94 -11.15 7.39
N GLU A 21 -6.86 -10.74 6.73
CA GLU A 21 -5.78 -9.99 7.36
C GLU A 21 -5.50 -8.69 6.63
N SER A 22 -5.07 -7.65 7.37
CA SER A 22 -4.78 -6.35 6.77
C SER A 22 -3.69 -5.55 7.48
N VAL A 23 -3.10 -4.63 6.74
CA VAL A 23 -2.20 -3.58 7.23
C VAL A 23 -2.66 -2.26 6.62
N SER A 24 -2.99 -1.29 7.46
CA SER A 24 -3.47 0.03 7.05
C SER A 24 -2.41 1.10 7.26
N TRP A 25 -2.47 2.18 6.46
CA TRP A 25 -1.72 3.41 6.71
C TRP A 25 -2.66 4.61 6.79
N SER A 26 -2.26 5.59 7.59
CA SER A 26 -2.94 6.87 7.76
C SER A 26 -1.90 7.90 8.20
N GLN A 27 -1.62 8.90 7.36
CA GLN A 27 -0.55 9.88 7.60
C GLN A 27 -0.75 11.16 6.76
N ASP A 28 -0.02 12.22 7.10
CA ASP A 28 -0.12 13.53 6.44
C ASP A 28 0.65 13.64 5.12
N LEU A 29 1.68 12.83 4.94
CA LEU A 29 2.43 12.77 3.69
C LEU A 29 2.05 11.52 2.89
N PRO A 30 2.09 11.57 1.55
CA PRO A 30 1.88 10.38 0.73
C PRO A 30 2.84 9.26 1.14
N ILE A 31 2.33 8.02 1.25
CA ILE A 31 3.20 6.87 1.56
C ILE A 31 4.16 6.61 0.40
N THR A 32 5.41 6.26 0.72
CA THR A 32 6.38 5.89 -0.30
C THR A 32 6.13 4.49 -0.82
N ALA A 33 6.60 4.19 -2.03
CA ALA A 33 6.63 2.82 -2.55
C ALA A 33 7.43 1.90 -1.62
N LYS A 34 8.61 2.35 -1.16
CA LYS A 34 9.47 1.62 -0.21
C LYS A 34 8.73 1.24 1.08
N ASP A 35 8.02 2.18 1.69
CA ASP A 35 7.29 1.90 2.93
C ASP A 35 6.08 1.00 2.69
N SER A 36 5.42 1.16 1.54
CA SER A 36 4.31 0.28 1.15
C SER A 36 4.75 -1.16 0.90
N LEU A 37 5.95 -1.37 0.37
CA LEU A 37 6.56 -2.71 0.28
C LEU A 37 6.84 -3.31 1.67
N LYS A 38 7.21 -2.50 2.67
CA LYS A 38 7.30 -2.99 4.05
C LYS A 38 5.94 -3.38 4.62
N LEU A 39 4.86 -2.65 4.29
CA LEU A 39 3.50 -3.05 4.69
C LEU A 39 3.08 -4.37 4.03
N LEU A 40 3.50 -4.63 2.78
CA LEU A 40 3.33 -5.94 2.14
C LEU A 40 4.08 -7.04 2.90
N GLU A 41 5.33 -6.81 3.30
CA GLU A 41 6.09 -7.76 4.12
C GLU A 41 5.46 -7.97 5.51
N GLU A 42 4.95 -6.91 6.14
CA GLU A 42 4.22 -7.02 7.40
C GLU A 42 2.98 -7.92 7.23
N LEU A 43 2.20 -7.71 6.17
CA LEU A 43 1.03 -8.55 5.88
C LEU A 43 1.43 -10.01 5.63
N LYS A 44 2.52 -10.27 4.91
CA LYS A 44 3.05 -11.62 4.70
C LYS A 44 3.44 -12.29 6.02
N ASN A 45 3.96 -11.52 6.99
CA ASN A 45 4.33 -12.03 8.31
C ASN A 45 3.13 -12.28 9.24
N LYS A 46 1.98 -11.62 9.01
CA LYS A 46 0.73 -11.85 9.76
C LYS A 46 0.04 -13.16 9.38
N ILE A 47 0.21 -13.63 8.14
CA ILE A 47 -0.51 -14.79 7.63
C ILE A 47 0.28 -16.11 7.80
N PRO A 48 -0.41 -17.27 7.94
CA PRO A 48 0.25 -18.57 8.01
C PRO A 48 1.12 -18.86 6.77
N LYS A 49 2.24 -19.58 6.96
CA LYS A 49 3.18 -19.93 5.87
C LYS A 49 2.53 -20.64 4.67
N HIS A 50 1.52 -21.48 4.92
CA HIS A 50 0.81 -22.17 3.84
C HIS A 50 -0.05 -21.19 3.01
N GLU A 51 -0.71 -20.24 3.66
CA GLU A 51 -1.48 -19.17 3.02
C GLU A 51 -0.58 -18.19 2.26
N LEU A 52 0.62 -17.92 2.78
CA LEU A 52 1.65 -17.15 2.08
C LEU A 52 2.09 -17.83 0.79
N LYS A 53 2.41 -19.14 0.85
CA LYS A 53 2.81 -19.92 -0.33
C LYS A 53 1.71 -19.90 -1.39
N ARG A 54 0.46 -20.06 -0.97
CA ARG A 54 -0.71 -20.00 -1.83
C ARG A 54 -0.86 -18.63 -2.51
N ARG A 55 -0.72 -17.54 -1.76
CA ARG A 55 -0.83 -16.15 -2.25
C ARG A 55 0.42 -15.60 -2.95
N LYS A 56 1.49 -16.38 -3.09
CA LYS A 56 2.78 -15.87 -3.61
C LYS A 56 2.63 -15.04 -4.89
N GLN A 57 1.93 -15.57 -5.90
CA GLN A 57 1.75 -14.84 -7.17
C GLN A 57 0.89 -13.57 -7.03
N ALA A 58 -0.03 -13.52 -6.07
CA ALA A 58 -0.83 -12.34 -5.80
C ALA A 58 0.03 -11.25 -5.14
N PHE A 59 0.86 -11.61 -4.16
CA PHE A 59 1.86 -10.71 -3.57
C PHE A 59 2.87 -10.20 -4.61
N ASP A 60 3.43 -11.09 -5.44
CA ASP A 60 4.37 -10.71 -6.50
C ASP A 60 3.74 -9.66 -7.47
N LYS A 61 2.44 -9.78 -7.76
CA LYS A 61 1.71 -8.81 -8.60
C LYS A 61 1.43 -7.49 -7.86
N ALA A 62 1.10 -7.57 -6.57
CA ALA A 62 0.88 -6.40 -5.73
C ALA A 62 2.15 -5.55 -5.60
N GLU A 63 3.31 -6.18 -5.39
CA GLU A 63 4.62 -5.49 -5.37
C GLU A 63 4.93 -4.82 -6.71
N LYS A 64 4.76 -5.55 -7.82
CA LYS A 64 4.95 -5.00 -9.16
C LYS A 64 4.02 -3.83 -9.46
N PHE A 65 2.80 -3.85 -8.93
CA PHE A 65 1.88 -2.72 -9.03
C PHE A 65 2.42 -1.50 -8.29
N VAL A 66 2.89 -1.66 -7.04
CA VAL A 66 3.48 -0.56 -6.27
C VAL A 66 4.66 0.06 -7.00
N LEU A 67 5.59 -0.76 -7.52
CA LEU A 67 6.78 -0.28 -8.24
C LEU A 67 6.41 0.44 -9.55
N ARG A 68 5.48 -0.11 -10.33
CA ARG A 68 5.00 0.56 -11.56
C ARG A 68 4.34 1.90 -11.25
N VAL A 69 3.57 1.98 -10.17
CA VAL A 69 2.95 3.23 -9.76
C VAL A 69 3.99 4.26 -9.33
N GLU A 70 5.05 3.84 -8.64
CA GLU A 70 6.18 4.71 -8.29
C GLU A 70 6.82 5.33 -9.54
N GLU A 71 7.11 4.50 -10.56
CA GLU A 71 7.66 4.93 -11.86
C GLU A 71 6.76 5.97 -12.57
N ASN A 72 5.47 6.02 -12.22
CA ASN A 72 4.48 6.96 -12.75
C ASN A 72 4.10 8.06 -11.74
N ASN A 73 5.02 8.42 -10.83
CA ASN A 73 4.85 9.48 -9.84
C ASN A 73 3.72 9.24 -8.81
N GLY A 74 3.47 8.00 -8.44
CA GLY A 74 2.45 7.64 -7.46
C GLY A 74 1.05 7.55 -8.06
N VAL A 75 0.04 7.40 -7.21
CA VAL A 75 -1.36 7.32 -7.65
C VAL A 75 -2.33 8.11 -6.76
N ASP A 76 -3.21 8.83 -7.46
CA ASP A 76 -4.45 9.50 -7.03
C ASP A 76 -5.46 8.57 -6.34
N ALA A 77 -5.90 8.80 -5.10
CA ALA A 77 -7.12 8.17 -4.59
C ALA A 77 -8.36 8.61 -5.41
N PRO A 78 -9.40 7.77 -5.53
CA PRO A 78 -9.52 6.42 -4.98
C PRO A 78 -8.94 5.36 -5.93
N VAL A 79 -8.26 4.36 -5.35
CA VAL A 79 -7.80 3.17 -6.09
C VAL A 79 -8.15 1.91 -5.32
N SER A 80 -8.70 0.94 -6.02
CA SER A 80 -8.84 -0.44 -5.53
C SER A 80 -8.28 -1.39 -6.59
N LYS A 81 -7.27 -2.17 -6.21
CA LYS A 81 -6.65 -3.19 -7.05
C LYS A 81 -6.66 -4.53 -6.35
N THR A 82 -7.26 -5.50 -7.01
CA THR A 82 -7.41 -6.87 -6.54
C THR A 82 -6.55 -7.82 -7.36
N PHE A 83 -5.73 -8.61 -6.68
CA PHE A 83 -4.89 -9.65 -7.24
C PHE A 83 -5.43 -11.01 -6.80
N LYS A 84 -6.37 -11.56 -7.58
CA LYS A 84 -6.94 -12.90 -7.34
C LYS A 84 -5.95 -14.00 -7.67
N ILE A 85 -5.99 -15.08 -6.89
CA ILE A 85 -5.32 -16.33 -7.23
C ILE A 85 -6.16 -17.07 -8.26
N LYS A 86 -5.51 -17.60 -9.31
CA LYS A 86 -6.17 -18.40 -10.34
C LYS A 86 -6.82 -19.64 -9.72
N ASP A 87 -7.96 -20.04 -10.26
CA ASP A 87 -8.69 -21.26 -9.88
C ASP A 87 -9.16 -21.28 -8.41
N THR A 88 -9.27 -20.09 -7.79
CA THR A 88 -9.91 -19.90 -6.47
C THR A 88 -11.11 -18.98 -6.60
N LYS A 89 -12.11 -19.14 -5.71
CA LYS A 89 -13.34 -18.32 -5.77
C LYS A 89 -13.09 -16.89 -5.30
N ASP A 90 -12.42 -16.73 -4.16
CA ASP A 90 -12.37 -15.49 -3.39
C ASP A 90 -10.98 -15.12 -2.85
N VAL A 91 -9.98 -16.00 -3.04
CA VAL A 91 -8.64 -15.79 -2.47
C VAL A 91 -7.86 -14.75 -3.25
N ARG A 92 -7.42 -13.71 -2.53
CA ARG A 92 -6.84 -12.51 -3.14
C ARG A 92 -5.91 -11.75 -2.20
N VAL A 93 -5.12 -10.88 -2.81
CA VAL A 93 -4.45 -9.76 -2.14
C VAL A 93 -5.02 -8.47 -2.75
N ASP A 94 -5.41 -7.53 -1.90
CA ASP A 94 -5.99 -6.25 -2.31
C ASP A 94 -5.09 -5.09 -1.88
N ILE A 95 -4.99 -4.06 -2.72
CA ILE A 95 -4.41 -2.76 -2.39
C ILE A 95 -5.48 -1.70 -2.58
N GLU A 96 -5.72 -0.91 -1.55
CA GLU A 96 -6.68 0.19 -1.57
C GLU A 96 -6.04 1.51 -1.13
N VAL A 97 -6.13 2.51 -2.01
CA VAL A 97 -5.82 3.91 -1.69
C VAL A 97 -7.14 4.63 -1.50
N ILE A 98 -7.45 4.99 -0.26
CA ILE A 98 -8.76 5.51 0.16
C ILE A 98 -8.80 7.04 0.03
N LYS A 99 -7.73 7.73 0.43
CA LYS A 99 -7.63 9.19 0.43
C LYS A 99 -6.21 9.64 0.08
N GLY A 100 -6.10 10.79 -0.59
CA GLY A 100 -4.84 11.44 -0.92
C GLY A 100 -4.08 10.73 -2.05
N LYS A 101 -2.76 10.81 -1.98
CA LYS A 101 -1.81 10.16 -2.89
C LYS A 101 -1.03 9.03 -2.21
N ALA A 102 -0.62 8.02 -2.96
CA ALA A 102 0.20 6.91 -2.46
C ALA A 102 1.28 6.47 -3.45
N PHE A 103 2.22 5.68 -2.94
CA PHE A 103 3.29 4.98 -3.68
C PHE A 103 4.24 5.93 -4.42
N ILE A 104 4.55 7.09 -3.84
CA ILE A 104 5.50 8.03 -4.43
C ILE A 104 6.95 7.60 -4.17
N SER A 105 7.88 8.13 -4.96
CA SER A 105 9.31 7.93 -4.69
C SER A 105 9.76 8.73 -3.47
N SER A 106 10.65 8.15 -2.65
CA SER A 106 11.20 8.81 -1.46
C SER A 106 11.95 10.10 -1.79
N ILE A 107 12.52 10.21 -3.00
CA ILE A 107 13.23 11.40 -3.47
C ILE A 107 12.28 12.61 -3.51
N ILE A 108 11.02 12.42 -3.93
CA ILE A 108 10.03 13.49 -4.01
C ILE A 108 9.74 14.07 -2.62
N ILE A 109 9.62 13.22 -1.60
CA ILE A 109 9.37 13.67 -0.22
C ILE A 109 10.52 14.55 0.28
N ILE A 110 11.76 14.14 0.04
CA ILE A 110 12.94 14.90 0.49
C ILE A 110 12.95 16.31 -0.13
N PHE A 111 12.68 16.43 -1.44
CA PHE A 111 12.62 17.73 -2.10
C PHE A 111 11.50 18.63 -1.56
N VAL A 112 10.31 18.07 -1.29
CA VAL A 112 9.20 18.82 -0.68
C VAL A 112 9.57 19.31 0.71
N SER A 113 10.14 18.45 1.55
CA SER A 113 10.54 18.79 2.92
C SER A 113 11.64 19.86 2.96
N ILE A 114 12.65 19.77 2.08
CA ILE A 114 13.71 20.77 1.99
C ILE A 114 13.15 22.12 1.49
N SER A 115 12.32 22.10 0.46
CA SER A 115 11.73 23.34 -0.10
C SER A 115 10.84 24.05 0.92
N LEU A 116 10.05 23.29 1.68
CA LEU A 116 9.20 23.82 2.74
C LEU A 116 10.04 24.43 3.87
N TRP A 117 11.13 23.78 4.27
CA TRP A 117 12.03 24.31 5.29
C TRP A 117 12.66 25.65 4.87
N ILE A 118 13.16 25.75 3.62
CA ILE A 118 13.70 27.00 3.07
C ILE A 118 12.66 28.12 3.06
N TYR A 119 11.39 27.82 2.76
CA TYR A 119 10.34 28.84 2.70
C TYR A 119 9.85 29.30 4.08
N LEU A 120 10.06 28.51 5.12
CA LEU A 120 9.65 28.79 6.50
C LEU A 120 10.80 29.30 7.39
N SER A 121 12.01 29.47 6.84
CA SER A 121 13.18 30.04 7.52
C SER A 121 13.50 31.46 7.04
#